data_AF-A0AAD6CR36-F1
#
_entry.id   AF-A0AAD6CR36-F1
#
_cell.length_a   1.000
_cell.length_b   1.000
_cell.length_c   1.000
_cell.angle_alpha   90.00
_cell.angle_beta   90.00
_cell.angle_gamma   90.00
#
_symmetry.space_group_name_H-M   'P 1'
#
loop_
_entity.id
_entity.type
_entity.pdbx_description
1 polymer ?
#
loop_
_entity_poly.entity_id
_entity_poly.type
_entity_poly.pdbx_seq_one_letter_code
_entity_poly.pdbx_strand_id
1 'polypeptide(L)'
;MDLLSRHQLVINDDIEKFDGATSHDIRDHFKTWVTDQLPQIVTSPELLTDNNDRLGPQYFLGPGYNFCLFMDDFCFDSLELFEDSLSGPIVKCLSKPWGILTLQERNYKIHPEWHDGETDDELEMVGWIYLPIHSYVGWYDTLEEPSNWEAFYLRPPMMNDECSIVNVEEERLALLRRKA
;
A
#
# COMPACT_ATOMS: atom_id res chain seq x y z
N MET A 1 -25.02 -6.21 -10.92
CA MET A 1 -23.78 -5.43 -11.13
C MET A 1 -22.66 -6.44 -11.24
N ASP A 2 -21.79 -6.33 -12.25
CA ASP A 2 -20.73 -7.31 -12.50
C ASP A 2 -19.51 -7.01 -11.61
N LEU A 3 -19.21 -7.91 -10.66
CA LEU A 3 -18.11 -7.77 -9.70
C LEU A 3 -16.76 -7.65 -10.42
N LEU A 4 -16.61 -8.34 -11.57
CA LEU A 4 -15.37 -8.36 -12.34
C LEU A 4 -14.97 -6.97 -12.85
N SER A 5 -15.94 -6.16 -13.27
CA SER A 5 -15.67 -4.80 -13.76
C SER A 5 -15.14 -3.85 -12.68
N ARG A 6 -15.42 -4.12 -11.39
CA ARG A 6 -14.98 -3.29 -10.26
C ARG A 6 -13.57 -3.63 -9.76
N HIS A 7 -13.12 -4.86 -9.99
CA HIS A 7 -11.79 -5.33 -9.56
C HIS A 7 -10.81 -5.50 -10.72
N GLN A 8 -11.09 -4.91 -11.88
CA GLN A 8 -10.14 -4.93 -12.99
C GLN A 8 -8.91 -4.10 -12.60
N LEU A 9 -7.81 -4.79 -12.28
CA LEU A 9 -6.54 -4.16 -11.95
C LEU A 9 -5.95 -3.47 -13.18
N VAL A 10 -5.57 -2.21 -13.00
CA VAL A 10 -4.74 -1.50 -13.97
C VAL A 10 -3.29 -1.85 -13.66
N ILE A 11 -2.68 -2.67 -14.50
CA ILE A 11 -1.29 -3.09 -14.36
C ILE A 11 -0.41 -2.03 -15.02
N ASN A 12 0.66 -1.64 -14.32
CA ASN A 12 1.66 -0.72 -14.83
C ASN A 12 3.05 -1.34 -14.64
N ASP A 13 3.60 -1.88 -15.72
CA ASP A 13 4.80 -2.72 -15.76
C ASP A 13 5.95 -2.07 -16.55
N ASP A 14 5.94 -0.74 -16.68
CA ASP A 14 7.03 0.02 -17.32
C ASP A 14 8.32 -0.05 -16.49
N ILE A 15 9.14 -1.06 -16.79
CA ILE A 15 10.41 -1.32 -16.10
C ILE A 15 11.35 -0.12 -16.17
N GLU A 16 11.42 0.58 -17.31
CA GLU A 16 12.32 1.75 -17.45
C GLU A 16 11.95 2.88 -16.49
N LYS A 17 10.68 2.95 -16.09
CA LYS A 17 10.15 3.98 -15.19
C LYS A 17 10.17 3.56 -13.72
N PHE A 18 9.97 2.28 -13.42
CA PHE A 18 9.75 1.80 -12.05
C PHE A 18 10.88 0.97 -11.45
N ASP A 19 11.90 0.61 -12.23
CA ASP A 19 13.08 -0.05 -11.68
C ASP A 19 13.79 0.85 -10.66
N GLY A 20 13.95 0.35 -9.42
CA GLY A 20 14.49 1.11 -8.31
C GLY A 20 13.58 2.20 -7.71
N ALA A 21 12.31 2.29 -8.13
CA ALA A 21 11.38 3.27 -7.59
C ALA A 21 11.03 2.98 -6.12
N THR A 22 10.92 4.04 -5.32
CA THR A 22 10.52 3.94 -3.90
C THR A 22 9.00 3.94 -3.74
N SER A 23 8.52 3.59 -2.54
CA SER A 23 7.12 3.74 -2.14
C SER A 23 6.59 5.16 -2.42
N HIS A 24 7.42 6.17 -2.22
CA HIS A 24 7.07 7.57 -2.47
C HIS A 24 6.95 7.90 -3.97
N ASP A 25 7.87 7.41 -4.80
CA ASP A 25 7.83 7.63 -6.26
C ASP A 25 6.58 6.98 -6.89
N ILE A 26 6.25 5.77 -6.45
CA ILE A 26 5.05 5.06 -6.91
C ILE A 26 3.78 5.78 -6.45
N ARG A 27 3.76 6.29 -5.21
CA ARG A 27 2.62 7.04 -4.69
C ARG A 27 2.40 8.34 -5.45
N ASP A 28 3.46 9.06 -5.81
CA ASP A 28 3.37 10.27 -6.64
C ASP A 28 2.82 9.96 -8.03
N HIS A 29 3.37 8.93 -8.68
CA HIS A 29 2.86 8.47 -9.98
C HIS A 29 1.39 8.08 -9.89
N PHE A 30 0.99 7.37 -8.84
CA PHE A 30 -0.41 6.99 -8.61
C PHE A 30 -1.31 8.20 -8.42
N LYS A 31 -0.89 9.22 -7.65
CA LYS A 31 -1.62 10.48 -7.50
C LYS A 31 -1.86 11.16 -8.84
N THR A 32 -0.81 11.29 -9.66
CA THR A 32 -0.92 11.85 -11.01
C THR A 32 -1.89 11.04 -11.86
N TRP A 33 -1.77 9.71 -11.85
CA TRP A 33 -2.68 8.85 -12.60
C TRP A 33 -4.14 9.04 -12.15
N VAL A 34 -4.42 9.08 -10.85
CA VAL A 34 -5.79 9.31 -10.33
C VAL A 34 -6.31 10.67 -10.81
N THR A 35 -5.50 11.73 -10.72
CA THR A 35 -5.84 13.07 -11.22
C THR A 35 -6.21 13.04 -12.70
N ASP A 36 -5.45 12.31 -13.52
CA ASP A 36 -5.72 12.17 -14.96
C ASP A 36 -6.99 11.37 -15.26
N GLN A 37 -7.39 10.44 -14.38
CA GLN A 37 -8.63 9.68 -14.51
C GLN A 37 -9.87 10.45 -14.05
N LEU A 38 -9.76 11.43 -13.14
CA LEU A 38 -10.92 12.13 -12.55
C LEU A 38 -11.95 12.62 -13.58
N PRO A 39 -11.58 13.24 -14.72
CA PRO A 39 -12.53 13.71 -15.72
C PRO A 39 -13.40 12.62 -16.34
N GLN A 40 -12.99 11.36 -16.26
CA GLN A 40 -13.71 10.22 -16.81
C GLN A 40 -14.66 9.59 -15.78
N ILE A 41 -14.44 9.85 -14.49
CA ILE A 41 -15.12 9.17 -13.38
C ILE A 41 -16.17 10.09 -12.74
N VAL A 42 -15.92 11.40 -12.72
CA VAL A 42 -16.81 12.38 -12.10
C VAL A 42 -17.17 13.53 -13.02
N THR A 43 -18.41 13.98 -12.95
CA THR A 43 -18.95 15.07 -13.78
C THR A 43 -18.31 16.43 -13.48
N SER A 44 -17.81 16.63 -12.26
CA SER A 44 -17.18 17.87 -11.80
C SER A 44 -15.89 17.58 -11.01
N PRO A 45 -14.78 17.24 -11.69
CA PRO A 45 -13.48 16.96 -11.07
C PRO A 45 -12.95 18.10 -10.20
N GLU A 46 -13.25 19.35 -10.58
CA GLU A 46 -12.84 20.58 -9.89
C GLU A 46 -13.33 20.66 -8.44
N LEU A 47 -14.42 19.97 -8.10
CA LEU A 47 -14.94 19.89 -6.73
C LEU A 47 -14.19 18.88 -5.86
N LEU A 48 -13.37 18.01 -6.47
CA LEU A 48 -12.57 16.99 -5.79
C LEU A 48 -11.12 17.42 -5.58
N THR A 49 -10.64 18.40 -6.35
CA THR A 49 -9.27 18.91 -6.31
C THR A 49 -9.03 19.97 -5.24
N ASP A 50 -9.97 20.21 -4.33
CA ASP A 50 -9.81 21.25 -3.30
C ASP A 50 -8.75 20.81 -2.27
N ASN A 51 -7.60 21.49 -2.32
CA ASN A 51 -6.30 21.18 -1.68
C ASN A 51 -6.29 21.26 -0.14
N ASN A 52 -7.42 21.10 0.53
CA ASN A 52 -7.43 21.05 1.99
C ASN A 52 -7.12 19.63 2.44
N ASP A 53 -6.07 19.49 3.27
CA ASP A 53 -5.58 18.29 4.00
C ASP A 53 -6.64 17.53 4.84
N ARG A 54 -7.93 17.86 4.68
CA ARG A 54 -9.06 17.15 5.28
C ARG A 54 -9.60 16.17 4.27
N LEU A 55 -9.97 14.97 4.73
CA LEU A 55 -10.72 13.92 4.03
C LEU A 55 -11.59 14.48 2.90
N GLY A 56 -11.00 14.68 1.72
CA GLY A 56 -11.65 15.35 0.61
C GLY A 56 -12.71 14.46 -0.02
N PRO A 57 -13.63 14.99 -0.83
CA PRO A 57 -14.65 14.17 -1.47
C PRO A 57 -14.06 13.09 -2.42
N GLN A 58 -12.78 13.18 -2.76
CA GLN A 58 -11.99 12.16 -3.44
C GLN A 58 -11.89 10.81 -2.72
N TYR A 59 -12.08 10.77 -1.39
CA TYR A 59 -12.10 9.51 -0.64
C TYR A 59 -13.29 8.62 -1.02
N PHE A 60 -14.37 9.20 -1.54
CA PHE A 60 -15.57 8.45 -1.96
C PHE A 60 -15.48 7.91 -3.39
N LEU A 61 -14.32 8.03 -4.06
CA LEU A 61 -14.10 7.43 -5.38
C LEU A 61 -13.97 5.89 -5.31
N GLY A 62 -13.72 5.36 -4.11
CA GLY A 62 -13.55 3.94 -3.86
C GLY A 62 -12.08 3.50 -3.86
N PRO A 63 -11.82 2.25 -3.46
CA PRO A 63 -10.48 1.72 -3.21
C PRO A 63 -9.53 1.86 -4.40
N GLY A 64 -10.02 1.65 -5.62
CA GLY A 64 -9.21 1.73 -6.85
C GLY A 64 -8.60 3.11 -7.14
N TYR A 65 -9.10 4.17 -6.50
CA TYR A 65 -8.56 5.53 -6.63
C TYR A 65 -7.94 6.06 -5.34
N ASN A 66 -7.98 5.27 -4.26
CA ASN A 66 -7.41 5.62 -2.96
C ASN A 66 -6.21 4.73 -2.59
N PHE A 67 -6.10 3.54 -3.17
CA PHE A 67 -5.05 2.58 -2.86
C PHE A 67 -4.47 1.98 -4.14
N CYS A 68 -3.15 1.77 -4.14
CA CYS A 68 -2.47 1.02 -5.20
C CYS A 68 -1.59 -0.09 -4.61
N LEU A 69 -1.43 -1.16 -5.38
CA LEU A 69 -0.52 -2.25 -5.04
C LEU A 69 0.85 -1.98 -5.66
N PHE A 70 1.89 -2.21 -4.88
CA PHE A 70 3.29 -2.04 -5.24
C PHE A 70 4.08 -3.27 -4.81
N MET A 71 5.02 -3.69 -5.65
CA MET A 71 5.92 -4.82 -5.37
C MET A 71 7.33 -4.28 -5.22
N ASP A 72 7.91 -4.46 -4.03
CA ASP A 72 9.32 -4.19 -3.75
C ASP A 72 10.09 -5.51 -3.59
N ASP A 73 11.40 -5.41 -3.33
CA ASP A 73 12.30 -6.56 -3.14
C ASP A 73 11.74 -7.57 -2.11
N PHE A 74 11.09 -7.06 -1.07
CA PHE A 74 10.52 -7.89 -0.02
C PHE A 74 9.31 -8.69 -0.48
N CYS A 75 8.48 -8.13 -1.36
CA CYS A 75 7.38 -8.87 -1.99
C CYS A 75 7.91 -10.08 -2.78
N PHE A 76 9.08 -9.97 -3.40
CA PHE A 76 9.71 -11.09 -4.10
C PHE A 76 10.31 -12.11 -3.13
N ASP A 77 11.02 -11.66 -2.08
CA ASP A 77 11.52 -12.55 -1.01
C ASP A 77 10.38 -13.36 -0.38
N SER A 78 9.18 -12.76 -0.32
CA SER A 78 7.99 -13.38 0.26
C SER A 78 7.52 -14.67 -0.43
N LEU A 79 7.84 -14.83 -1.71
CA LEU A 79 7.51 -16.03 -2.49
C LEU A 79 8.13 -17.29 -1.87
N GLU A 80 9.35 -17.16 -1.35
CA GLU A 80 10.06 -18.25 -0.68
C GLU A 80 9.77 -18.27 0.83
N LEU A 81 9.57 -17.11 1.45
CA LEU A 81 9.33 -17.01 2.90
C LEU A 81 8.00 -17.66 3.30
N PHE A 82 6.97 -17.47 2.48
CA PHE A 82 5.61 -17.90 2.75
C PHE A 82 5.15 -19.02 1.82
N GLU A 83 6.07 -19.74 1.17
CA GLU A 83 5.75 -20.86 0.26
C GLU A 83 4.81 -21.88 0.93
N ASP A 84 5.08 -22.21 2.20
CA ASP A 84 4.28 -23.15 3.01
C ASP A 84 3.24 -22.45 3.91
N SER A 85 3.15 -21.12 3.89
CA SER A 85 2.21 -20.37 4.73
C SER A 85 0.84 -20.28 4.08
N LEU A 86 -0.22 -20.31 4.90
CA LEU A 86 -1.57 -19.97 4.46
C LEU A 86 -1.67 -18.52 3.97
N SER A 87 -0.78 -17.65 4.46
CA SER A 87 -0.66 -16.26 4.05
C SER A 87 -0.20 -16.11 2.59
N GLY A 88 0.53 -17.09 2.03
CA GLY A 88 1.10 -16.97 0.69
C GLY A 88 1.94 -15.71 0.46
N PRO A 89 2.21 -15.35 -0.81
CA PRO A 89 2.97 -14.16 -1.15
C PRO A 89 2.28 -12.87 -0.74
N ILE A 90 3.06 -11.83 -0.43
CA ILE A 90 2.54 -10.54 0.02
C ILE A 90 2.79 -9.45 -1.01
N VAL A 91 2.01 -8.39 -0.92
CA VAL A 91 2.19 -7.14 -1.69
C VAL A 91 2.11 -5.94 -0.77
N LYS A 92 2.75 -4.84 -1.18
CA LYS A 92 2.65 -3.57 -0.47
C LYS A 92 1.44 -2.79 -0.98
N CYS A 93 0.53 -2.43 -0.10
CA CYS A 93 -0.61 -1.56 -0.41
C CYS A 93 -0.30 -0.14 0.05
N LEU A 94 -0.24 0.80 -0.91
CA LEU A 94 0.04 2.21 -0.66
C LEU A 94 -1.27 3.00 -0.59
N SER A 95 -1.39 3.85 0.43
CA SER A 95 -2.48 4.81 0.54
C SER A 95 -2.15 6.10 -0.21
N LYS A 96 -3.01 6.50 -1.15
CA LYS A 96 -2.93 7.77 -1.90
C LYS A 96 -2.96 8.99 -0.99
N PRO A 97 -3.91 9.16 -0.06
CA PRO A 97 -4.00 10.40 0.72
C PRO A 97 -2.78 10.65 1.60
N TRP A 98 -1.98 9.62 1.87
CA TRP A 98 -0.74 9.80 2.60
C TRP A 98 0.32 10.50 1.73
N GLY A 99 1.14 11.37 2.32
CA GLY A 99 2.36 11.85 1.68
C GLY A 99 2.21 12.88 0.56
N ILE A 100 1.69 14.08 0.87
CA ILE A 100 2.24 15.29 0.23
C ILE A 100 3.46 15.74 1.04
N LEU A 101 4.37 14.80 1.34
CA LEU A 101 5.68 15.17 1.85
C LEU A 101 6.44 15.77 0.67
N THR A 102 6.84 17.02 0.79
CA THR A 102 7.82 17.65 -0.09
C THR A 102 9.11 16.83 -0.12
N LEU A 103 9.95 17.00 -1.15
CA LEU A 103 11.26 16.32 -1.22
C LEU A 103 12.11 16.53 0.04
N GLN A 104 11.95 17.68 0.72
CA GLN A 104 12.64 17.98 1.96
C GLN A 104 12.05 17.20 3.14
N GLU A 105 10.72 17.09 3.22
CA GLU A 105 10.03 16.31 4.26
C GLU A 105 10.25 14.80 4.07
N ARG A 106 10.52 14.32 2.86
CA ARG A 106 10.90 12.91 2.60
C ARG A 106 12.30 12.56 3.09
N ASN A 107 13.14 13.55 3.40
CA ASN A 107 14.51 13.33 3.87
C ASN A 107 14.55 13.13 5.39
N TYR A 108 13.65 12.28 5.91
CA TYR A 108 13.67 11.87 7.31
C TYR A 108 14.60 10.69 7.52
N LYS A 109 15.09 10.57 8.75
CA LYS A 109 15.91 9.43 9.13
C LYS A 109 14.98 8.24 9.33
N ILE A 110 14.98 7.32 8.38
CA ILE A 110 14.30 6.03 8.51
C ILE A 110 14.90 5.28 9.70
N HIS A 111 14.04 4.81 10.59
CA HIS A 111 14.47 3.98 11.69
C HIS A 111 15.02 2.64 11.14
N PRO A 112 16.23 2.21 11.55
CA PRO A 112 16.93 1.06 10.93
C PRO A 112 16.15 -0.26 10.92
N GLU A 113 15.26 -0.45 11.91
CA GLU A 113 14.46 -1.66 12.11
C GLU A 113 12.99 -1.51 11.69
N TRP A 114 12.55 -0.29 11.36
CA TRP A 114 11.14 0.00 11.12
C TRP A 114 10.96 0.68 9.77
N HIS A 115 10.96 -0.17 8.74
CA HIS A 115 10.80 0.12 7.32
C HIS A 115 9.90 1.35 7.06
N ASP A 116 10.53 2.46 6.66
CA ASP A 116 9.91 3.70 6.18
C ASP A 116 9.19 4.60 7.21
N GLY A 117 9.54 4.55 8.51
CA GLY A 117 9.07 5.54 9.51
C GLY A 117 10.19 6.18 10.35
N GLU A 118 9.87 7.30 10.99
CA GLU A 118 10.80 8.13 11.77
C GLU A 118 11.06 7.59 13.18
N THR A 119 10.08 6.89 13.74
CA THR A 119 10.08 6.43 15.14
C THR A 119 10.03 4.91 15.24
N ASP A 120 10.00 4.36 16.46
CA ASP A 120 9.72 2.96 16.79
C ASP A 120 8.25 2.74 17.20
N ASP A 121 7.37 3.73 17.00
CA ASP A 121 5.95 3.64 17.31
C ASP A 121 5.20 2.77 16.28
N GLU A 122 4.67 1.64 16.71
CA GLU A 122 3.89 0.73 15.86
C GLU A 122 2.60 1.36 15.28
N LEU A 123 2.15 2.49 15.85
CA LEU A 123 1.00 3.26 15.37
C LEU A 123 1.38 4.40 14.43
N GLU A 124 2.69 4.63 14.19
CA GLU A 124 3.15 5.58 13.20
C GLU A 124 2.69 5.14 11.81
N MET A 125 1.80 5.93 11.23
CA MET A 125 1.28 5.66 9.90
C MET A 125 2.29 6.11 8.84
N VAL A 126 2.86 5.17 8.10
CA VAL A 126 3.80 5.47 6.99
C VAL A 126 3.12 5.46 5.61
N GLY A 127 1.78 5.31 5.61
CA GLY A 127 0.95 5.39 4.42
C GLY A 127 1.04 4.17 3.51
N TRP A 128 1.45 3.03 4.08
CA TRP A 128 1.40 1.74 3.42
C TRP A 128 1.37 0.59 4.43
N ILE A 129 0.87 -0.57 3.99
CA ILE A 129 0.83 -1.83 4.74
C ILE A 129 1.24 -2.98 3.81
N TYR A 130 1.73 -4.10 4.36
CA TYR A 130 1.79 -5.36 3.62
C TYR A 130 0.47 -6.12 3.78
N LEU A 131 0.04 -6.78 2.71
CA LEU A 131 -1.12 -7.67 2.75
C LEU A 131 -0.87 -8.91 1.89
N PRO A 132 -1.41 -10.08 2.28
CA PRO A 132 -1.41 -11.25 1.43
C PRO A 132 -2.09 -10.97 0.08
N ILE A 133 -1.47 -11.40 -1.02
CA ILE A 133 -2.01 -11.12 -2.35
C ILE A 133 -3.35 -11.80 -2.57
N HIS A 134 -3.61 -12.98 -2.01
CA HIS A 134 -4.89 -13.67 -2.17
C HIS A 134 -6.05 -12.92 -1.48
N SER A 135 -5.73 -12.08 -0.49
CA SER A 135 -6.69 -11.31 0.31
C SER A 135 -7.07 -9.97 -0.32
N TYR A 136 -6.43 -9.57 -1.43
CA TYR A 136 -6.55 -8.21 -1.93
C TYR A 136 -8.01 -7.79 -2.21
N VAL A 137 -8.85 -8.71 -2.69
CA VAL A 137 -10.28 -8.43 -2.95
C VAL A 137 -11.00 -8.08 -1.65
N GLY A 138 -10.82 -8.87 -0.61
CA GLY A 138 -11.43 -8.63 0.70
C GLY A 138 -10.90 -7.37 1.38
N TRP A 139 -9.62 -7.05 1.18
CA TRP A 139 -9.05 -5.78 1.61
C TRP A 139 -9.64 -4.60 0.85
N TYR A 140 -9.80 -4.69 -0.46
CA TYR A 140 -10.44 -3.61 -1.24
C TYR A 140 -11.88 -3.39 -0.80
N ASP A 141 -12.66 -4.45 -0.59
CA ASP A 141 -14.03 -4.33 -0.04
C ASP A 141 -14.04 -3.67 1.34
N THR A 142 -13.07 -4.02 2.18
CA THR A 142 -12.90 -3.42 3.53
C THR A 142 -12.54 -1.94 3.44
N LEU A 143 -11.68 -1.57 2.49
CA LEU A 143 -11.18 -0.21 2.28
C LEU A 143 -12.15 0.69 1.50
N GLU A 144 -13.33 0.18 1.13
CA GLU A 144 -14.43 0.99 0.61
C GLU A 144 -14.88 2.05 1.64
N GLU A 145 -14.78 1.71 2.93
CA GLU A 145 -14.92 2.66 4.03
C GLU A 145 -13.53 3.20 4.41
N PRO A 146 -13.20 4.47 4.11
CA PRO A 146 -11.88 5.02 4.36
C PRO A 146 -11.40 4.90 5.81
N SER A 147 -12.30 5.01 6.80
CA SER A 147 -11.94 4.90 8.22
C SER A 147 -11.40 3.53 8.62
N ASN A 148 -11.60 2.52 7.79
CA ASN A 148 -11.05 1.19 8.01
C ASN A 148 -9.53 1.16 7.79
N TRP A 149 -8.97 2.09 7.02
CA TRP A 149 -7.52 2.19 6.86
C TRP A 149 -6.84 2.39 8.22
N GLU A 150 -7.28 3.37 9.03
CA GLU A 150 -6.72 3.58 10.37
C GLU A 150 -7.02 2.40 11.30
N ALA A 151 -8.19 1.79 11.20
CA ALA A 151 -8.61 0.71 12.09
C ALA A 151 -7.82 -0.60 11.90
N PHE A 152 -7.40 -0.88 10.67
CA PHE A 152 -6.65 -2.08 10.32
C PHE A 152 -5.19 -1.79 9.98
N TYR A 153 -4.73 -0.55 10.21
CA TYR A 153 -3.34 -0.18 9.99
C TYR A 153 -2.43 -0.99 10.91
N LEU A 154 -1.41 -1.59 10.31
CA LEU A 154 -0.40 -2.34 11.04
C LEU A 154 0.97 -2.02 10.44
N ARG A 155 1.88 -1.56 11.30
CA ARG A 155 3.22 -1.16 10.88
C ARG A 155 4.13 -2.39 10.73
N PRO A 156 4.92 -2.46 9.64
CA PRO A 156 6.00 -3.43 9.53
C PRO A 156 6.97 -3.36 10.73
N PRO A 157 7.53 -4.48 11.19
CA PRO A 157 7.52 -5.79 10.52
C PRO A 157 6.28 -6.63 10.81
N MET A 158 5.26 -6.09 11.48
CA MET A 158 4.01 -6.79 11.74
C MET A 158 3.11 -6.76 10.50
N MET A 159 2.45 -7.88 10.23
CA MET A 159 1.48 -8.02 9.15
C MET A 159 0.28 -8.83 9.62
N ASN A 160 -0.91 -8.45 9.17
CA ASN A 160 -2.12 -9.27 9.31
C ASN A 160 -2.18 -10.26 8.14
N ASP A 161 -2.14 -11.56 8.47
CA ASP A 161 -2.15 -12.63 7.50
C ASP A 161 -3.53 -13.30 7.33
N GLU A 162 -4.59 -12.57 7.66
CA GLU A 162 -6.00 -12.97 7.80
C GLU A 162 -6.31 -13.85 9.02
N CYS A 163 -5.37 -14.70 9.43
CA CYS A 163 -5.57 -15.65 10.54
C CYS A 163 -4.94 -15.16 11.86
N SER A 164 -3.92 -14.32 11.77
CA SER A 164 -3.09 -13.88 12.88
C SER A 164 -2.30 -12.61 12.54
N ILE A 165 -1.53 -12.13 13.52
CA ILE A 165 -0.49 -11.11 13.31
C ILE A 165 0.85 -11.84 13.31
N VAL A 166 1.62 -11.66 12.23
CA VAL A 166 2.94 -12.28 12.05
C VAL A 166 4.03 -11.21 12.02
N ASN A 167 5.21 -11.55 12.54
CA ASN A 167 6.42 -10.73 12.41
C ASN A 167 7.22 -11.25 11.20
N VAL A 168 7.24 -10.48 10.13
CA VAL A 168 7.82 -10.96 8.87
C VAL A 168 9.36 -11.04 8.92
N GLU A 169 10.02 -10.24 9.75
CA GLU A 169 11.47 -10.36 9.94
C GLU A 169 11.86 -11.61 10.74
N GLU A 170 11.00 -12.04 11.67
CA GLU A 170 11.20 -13.32 12.36
C GLU A 170 11.09 -14.51 11.40
N GLU A 171 10.12 -14.48 10.49
CA GLU A 171 9.98 -15.49 9.43
C GLU A 171 11.21 -15.51 8.51
N ARG A 172 11.73 -14.34 8.16
CA ARG A 172 12.97 -14.19 7.39
C ARG A 172 14.17 -14.80 8.10
N LEU A 173 14.35 -14.49 9.39
CA LEU A 173 15.42 -15.08 10.19
C LEU A 173 15.26 -16.59 10.34
N ALA A 174 14.03 -17.10 10.47
CA ALA A 174 13.74 -18.52 10.54
C ALA A 174 14.06 -19.24 9.21
N LEU A 175 13.79 -18.63 8.06
CA LEU A 175 14.16 -19.18 6.75
C LEU A 175 15.68 -19.24 6.58
N LEU A 176 16.41 -18.17 6.93
CA LEU A 176 17.86 -18.15 6.86
C LEU A 176 18.50 -19.26 7.71
N ARG A 177 17.94 -19.53 8.90
CA ARG A 177 18.37 -20.65 9.76
C ARG A 177 18.09 -22.02 9.16
N ARG A 178 17.02 -22.19 8.37
CA ARG A 178 16.69 -23.45 7.68
C ARG A 178 17.63 -23.73 6.50
N LYS A 179 18.16 -22.68 5.86
CA LYS A 179 19.05 -22.76 4.69
C LYS A 179 20.55 -22.84 5.03
N ALA A 180 20.95 -22.59 6.27
CA ALA A 180 22.34 -22.64 6.76
C ALA A 180 22.74 -24.04 7.26
#